data_AF-A0A960D6D0-F1
#
_entry.id   AF-A0A960D6D0-F1
#
_cell.length_a   1.000
_cell.length_b   1.000
_cell.length_c   1.000
_cell.angle_alpha   90.00
_cell.angle_beta   90.00
_cell.angle_gamma   90.00
#
_symmetry.space_group_name_H-M   'P 1'
#
loop_
_entity.id
_entity.type
_entity.pdbx_description
1 polymer ?
#
loop_
_entity_poly.entity_id
_entity_poly.type
_entity_poly.pdbx_seq_one_letter_code
_entity_poly.pdbx_strand_id
1 'polypeptide(L)'
;MVATTQNGPRPAGWPSRLTKARLHFVTGKGGTGKSTIAAALALALAAGGRRVLLVEVEGRQGIAQLFDVPPLPYEEVKIAT
;
A
#
# COMPACT_ATOMS: atom_id res chain seq x y z
N MET A 1 -32.96 8.60 -23.48
CA MET A 1 -31.59 8.67 -24.05
C MET A 1 -30.70 7.85 -23.13
N VAL A 2 -30.48 6.58 -23.45
CA VAL A 2 -29.68 5.65 -22.62
C VAL A 2 -28.22 5.84 -23.00
N ALA A 3 -27.40 6.31 -22.05
CA ALA A 3 -25.95 6.41 -22.26
C ALA A 3 -25.37 4.99 -22.42
N THR A 4 -25.02 4.63 -23.64
CA THR A 4 -24.24 3.43 -23.95
C THR A 4 -22.89 3.50 -23.23
N THR A 5 -22.70 2.64 -22.23
CA THR A 5 -21.41 2.41 -21.57
C THR A 5 -20.42 1.89 -22.62
N GLN A 6 -19.40 2.68 -22.95
CA GLN A 6 -18.33 2.23 -23.85
C GLN A 6 -17.46 1.20 -23.13
N ASN A 7 -17.54 -0.06 -23.58
CA ASN A 7 -16.80 -1.20 -23.06
C ASN A 7 -15.43 -1.32 -23.74
N GLY A 8 -14.59 -0.28 -23.63
CA GLY A 8 -13.20 -0.32 -24.10
C GLY A 8 -12.32 -1.11 -23.12
N PRO A 9 -11.16 -1.63 -23.55
CA PRO A 9 -10.21 -2.26 -22.64
C PRO A 9 -9.83 -1.24 -21.58
N ARG A 10 -10.23 -1.49 -20.32
CA ARG A 10 -9.87 -0.64 -19.19
C ARG A 10 -8.33 -0.52 -19.20
N PRO A 11 -7.75 0.69 -19.26
CA PRO A 11 -6.31 0.82 -19.15
C PRO A 11 -5.89 0.10 -17.87
N ALA A 12 -4.87 -0.76 -17.98
CA ALA A 12 -4.40 -1.53 -16.84
C ALA A 12 -4.07 -0.53 -15.71
N GLY A 13 -4.77 -0.65 -14.58
CA GLY A 13 -4.56 0.20 -13.41
C GLY A 13 -3.13 0.09 -12.84
N TRP A 14 -2.36 -0.89 -13.32
CA TRP A 14 -0.96 -1.12 -12.98
C TRP A 14 -0.12 -1.38 -14.24
N PRO A 15 0.50 -0.35 -14.85
CA PRO A 15 1.40 -0.53 -15.99
C PRO A 15 2.65 -1.34 -15.61
N SER A 16 3.19 -2.11 -16.55
CA SER A 16 4.36 -2.99 -16.33
C SER A 16 5.60 -2.28 -15.78
N ARG A 17 5.79 -0.98 -16.03
CA ARG A 17 6.90 -0.22 -15.43
C ARG A 17 6.82 -0.15 -13.89
N LEU A 18 5.62 -0.18 -13.32
CA LEU A 18 5.42 -0.07 -11.87
C LEU A 18 5.83 -1.34 -11.13
N THR A 19 5.86 -2.50 -11.80
CA THR A 19 6.35 -3.74 -11.17
C THR A 19 7.85 -3.71 -10.89
N LYS A 20 8.60 -2.80 -11.54
CA LYS A 20 10.04 -2.61 -11.33
C LYS A 20 10.36 -1.50 -10.31
N ALA A 21 9.36 -0.74 -9.87
CA ALA A 21 9.59 0.34 -8.92
C ALA A 21 10.00 -0.24 -7.56
N ARG A 22 11.07 0.32 -6.98
CA ARG A 22 11.60 -0.11 -5.67
C ARG A 22 11.03 0.69 -4.50
N LEU A 23 10.44 1.86 -4.78
CA LEU A 23 9.89 2.77 -3.78
C LEU A 23 8.51 3.24 -4.25
N HIS A 24 7.51 3.08 -3.39
CA HIS A 24 6.13 3.48 -3.63
C HIS A 24 5.72 4.47 -2.55
N PHE A 25 5.41 5.71 -2.92
CA PHE A 25 4.83 6.69 -2.01
C PHE A 25 3.31 6.61 -2.08
N VAL A 26 2.66 6.39 -0.93
CA VAL A 26 1.20 6.43 -0.81
C VAL A 26 0.82 7.72 -0.10
N THR A 27 0.21 8.65 -0.84
CA THR A 27 -0.22 9.96 -0.34
C THR A 27 -1.71 10.20 -0.59
N GLY A 28 -2.25 11.26 -0.02
CA GLY A 28 -3.68 11.58 0.00
C GLY A 28 -4.08 12.43 1.20
N LYS A 29 -5.29 12.98 1.17
CA LYS A 29 -5.83 13.80 2.26
C LYS A 29 -5.89 13.02 3.60
N GLY A 30 -6.06 13.74 4.71
CA GLY A 30 -6.34 13.11 6.00
C GLY A 30 -7.59 12.23 5.93
N GLY A 31 -7.55 11.04 6.54
CA GLY A 31 -8.70 10.13 6.60
C GLY A 31 -9.02 9.33 5.34
N THR A 32 -8.27 9.46 4.23
CA THR A 32 -8.57 8.74 2.97
C THR A 32 -8.03 7.31 2.91
N GLY A 33 -7.54 6.76 4.02
CA GLY A 33 -7.04 5.37 4.07
C GLY A 33 -5.60 5.14 3.58
N LYS A 34 -4.72 6.15 3.62
CA LYS A 34 -3.31 6.03 3.21
C LYS A 34 -2.60 4.82 3.84
N SER A 35 -2.67 4.70 5.16
CA SER A 35 -2.00 3.62 5.90
C SER A 35 -2.55 2.25 5.51
N THR A 36 -3.88 2.14 5.41
CA THR A 36 -4.57 0.91 4.98
C THR A 36 -4.15 0.49 3.58
N ILE A 37 -4.14 1.42 2.62
CA ILE A 37 -3.76 1.14 1.22
C ILE A 37 -2.26 0.83 1.13
N ALA A 38 -1.41 1.53 1.88
CA ALA A 38 0.03 1.27 1.90
C ALA A 38 0.35 -0.15 2.42
N ALA A 39 -0.32 -0.59 3.49
CA ALA A 39 -0.18 -1.94 4.01
C ALA A 39 -0.70 -3.00 3.01
N ALA A 40 -1.87 -2.77 2.42
CA ALA A 40 -2.42 -3.67 1.40
C ALA A 40 -1.50 -3.78 0.17
N LEU A 41 -0.93 -2.65 -0.28
CA LEU A 41 0.05 -2.63 -1.36
C LEU A 41 1.33 -3.39 -0.98
N ALA A 42 1.83 -3.21 0.25
CA ALA A 42 3.01 -3.92 0.74
C ALA A 42 2.79 -5.44 0.75
N LEU A 43 1.63 -5.92 1.23
CA LEU A 43 1.23 -7.33 1.19
C LEU A 43 1.17 -7.86 -0.25
N ALA A 44 0.53 -7.12 -1.16
CA ALA A 44 0.44 -7.51 -2.57
C ALA A 44 1.83 -7.59 -3.25
N LEU A 45 2.75 -6.69 -2.90
CA LEU A 45 4.12 -6.71 -3.41
C LEU A 45 4.97 -7.81 -2.73
N ALA A 46 4.71 -8.16 -1.47
CA ALA A 46 5.40 -9.25 -0.77
C ALA A 46 4.98 -10.64 -1.25
N ALA A 47 3.78 -10.76 -1.84
CA ALA A 47 3.29 -12.01 -2.43
C ALA A 47 4.32 -12.66 -3.37
N GLY A 48 4.43 -13.99 -3.29
CA GLY A 48 5.46 -14.76 -4.01
C GLY A 48 6.82 -14.82 -3.29
N GLY A 49 6.85 -14.62 -1.97
CA GLY A 49 8.05 -14.80 -1.13
C GLY A 49 9.03 -13.63 -1.16
N ARG A 50 8.59 -12.44 -1.61
CA ARG A 50 9.42 -11.24 -1.62
C ARG A 50 9.38 -10.56 -0.25
N ARG A 51 10.44 -9.82 0.08
CA ARG A 51 10.49 -8.96 1.28
C ARG A 51 10.20 -7.52 0.89
N VAL A 52 9.23 -6.91 1.56
CA VAL A 52 8.82 -5.50 1.36
C VAL A 52 8.85 -4.81 2.72
N LEU A 53 9.42 -3.60 2.76
CA LEU A 53 9.44 -2.76 3.95
C LEU A 53 8.30 -1.73 3.85
N LEU A 54 7.41 -1.74 4.83
CA LEU A 54 6.40 -0.70 5.02
C LEU A 54 6.95 0.36 5.98
N VAL A 55 6.94 1.62 5.57
CA VAL A 55 7.52 2.74 6.33
C VAL A 55 6.46 3.82 6.55
N GLU A 56 6.40 4.36 7.77
CA GLU A 56 5.73 5.62 8.07
C GLU A 56 6.74 6.67 8.57
N VAL A 57 6.46 7.95 8.34
CA VAL A 57 7.41 9.05 8.64
C VAL A 57 6.85 10.14 9.55
N GLU A 58 5.55 10.07 9.89
CA GLU A 58 4.90 11.09 10.74
C GLU A 58 5.05 10.80 12.26
N GLY A 59 5.65 9.68 12.65
CA GLY A 59 5.82 9.28 14.06
C GLY A 59 4.50 8.99 14.78
N ARG A 60 3.42 8.70 14.05
CA ARG A 60 2.05 8.57 14.59
C ARG A 60 1.72 7.17 15.11
N GLN A 61 2.61 6.20 14.95
CA GLN A 61 2.38 4.79 15.28
C GLN A 61 1.18 4.21 14.50
N GLY A 62 0.96 4.69 13.27
CA GLY A 62 -0.16 4.29 12.42
C GLY A 62 -0.04 2.84 11.95
N ILE A 63 1.18 2.35 11.75
CA ILE A 63 1.43 0.92 11.45
C ILE A 63 1.04 0.06 12.66
N ALA A 64 1.50 0.39 13.86
CA ALA A 64 1.18 -0.36 15.08
C ALA A 64 -0.34 -0.47 15.30
N GLN A 65 -1.05 0.65 15.17
CA GLN A 65 -2.51 0.70 15.27
C GLN A 65 -3.21 -0.13 14.19
N LEU A 66 -2.73 -0.07 12.95
CA LEU A 66 -3.35 -0.80 11.84
C LEU A 66 -3.25 -2.33 12.01
N PHE A 67 -2.17 -2.80 12.62
CA PHE A 67 -1.94 -4.23 12.90
C PHE A 67 -2.37 -4.65 14.31
N ASP A 68 -2.97 -3.74 15.09
CA ASP A 68 -3.42 -3.97 16.47
C ASP A 68 -2.32 -4.54 17.39
N VAL A 69 -1.14 -3.92 17.34
CA VAL A 69 0.03 -4.29 18.16
C VAL A 69 0.52 -3.12 19.03
N PRO A 70 1.31 -3.39 20.09
CA PRO A 70 1.99 -2.32 20.83
C PRO A 70 2.87 -1.43 19.93
N PRO A 71 3.22 -0.21 20.39
CA PRO A 71 4.10 0.69 19.65
C PRO A 71 5.38 -0.01 19.18
N LEU A 72 5.74 0.22 17.91
CA LEU A 72 6.89 -0.42 17.30
C LEU A 72 8.19 0.31 17.71
N PRO A 73 9.28 -0.43 17.98
CA PRO A 73 10.59 0.16 18.19
C PRO A 73 11.14 0.77 16.89
N TYR A 74 12.20 1.58 17.00
CA TYR A 74 12.89 2.18 15.85
C TYR A 74 13.85 1.17 15.19
N GLU A 75 13.28 0.12 14.61
CA GLU A 75 13.99 -0.96 13.92
C GLU A 75 13.08 -1.61 12.86
N GLU A 76 13.68 -2.33 11.91
CA GLU A 76 12.93 -3.10 10.92
C GLU A 76 12.42 -4.41 11.54
N VAL A 77 11.11 -4.50 11.76
CA VAL A 77 10.46 -5.70 12.32
C VAL A 77 9.56 -6.39 11.31
N LYS A 78 9.45 -7.72 11.42
CA LYS A 78 8.48 -8.49 10.63
C LYS A 78 7.08 -8.32 11.23
N ILE A 79 6.18 -7.65 10.51
CA ILE A 79 4.81 -7.38 10.97
C ILE A 79 3.74 -8.27 10.32
N ALA A 80 4.01 -8.82 9.13
CA ALA A 80 3.08 -9.66 8.38
C ALA A 80 3.81 -10.65 7.46
N THR A 81 3.06 -11.61 6.92
CA THR A 81 3.50 -12.61 5.92
C THR A 81 2.67 -12.50 4.66
#